data_AF-F0GIZ8-F1
#
_entry.id   AF-F0GIZ8-F1
#
_cell.length_a   1.000
_cell.length_b   1.000
_cell.length_c   1.000
_cell.angle_alpha   90.00
_cell.angle_beta   90.00
_cell.angle_gamma   90.00
#
_symmetry.space_group_name_H-M   'P 1'
#
loop_
_entity.id
_entity.type
_entity.pdbx_description
1 polymer ?
#
loop_
_entity_poly.entity_id
_entity_poly.type
_entity_poly.pdbx_seq_one_letter_code
_entity_poly.pdbx_strand_id
1 'polypeptide(L)'
;MSTTVVPEKTSRFVRRHWIVAGTGLAVVALAVFGWRWWTVGRFIESTDDAYVRADVVTVSSRVAGYVARVAVDDNQPVRRGDVLATLDDRDYRAKLDDARAAVAAADA
;
A
#
# COMPACT_ATOMS: atom_id res chain seq x y z
N MET A 1 31.38 -16.29 -76.89
CA MET A 1 32.26 -17.19 -76.11
C MET A 1 31.86 -17.02 -74.65
N SER A 2 31.54 -18.13 -74.01
CA SER A 2 30.52 -18.25 -72.96
C SER A 2 30.86 -17.63 -71.61
N THR A 3 29.83 -17.07 -70.98
CA THR A 3 29.79 -16.53 -69.62
C THR A 3 29.86 -17.65 -68.58
N THR A 4 30.92 -17.69 -67.78
CA THR A 4 31.02 -18.58 -66.61
C THR A 4 30.48 -17.89 -65.37
N VAL A 5 29.35 -18.39 -64.88
CA VAL A 5 28.76 -18.01 -63.60
C VAL A 5 29.48 -18.77 -62.49
N VAL A 6 30.11 -18.04 -61.56
CA VAL A 6 30.80 -18.60 -60.39
C VAL A 6 29.76 -18.96 -59.32
N PRO A 7 29.73 -20.20 -58.81
CA PRO A 7 28.78 -20.56 -57.77
C PRO A 7 29.23 -19.96 -56.43
N GLU A 8 28.36 -19.15 -55.81
CA GLU A 8 28.60 -18.59 -54.49
C GLU A 8 28.50 -19.71 -53.43
N LYS A 9 29.64 -20.04 -52.81
CA LYS A 9 29.74 -21.06 -51.78
C LYS A 9 29.06 -20.57 -50.50
N THR A 10 27.76 -20.79 -50.36
CA THR A 10 27.03 -20.46 -49.13
C THR A 10 27.66 -21.20 -47.93
N SER A 11 28.13 -20.43 -46.96
CA SER A 11 28.86 -20.92 -45.78
C SER A 11 27.95 -21.73 -44.85
N ARG A 12 27.90 -23.06 -45.10
CA ARG A 12 27.24 -24.03 -44.19
C ARG A 12 27.77 -23.94 -42.75
N PHE A 13 29.00 -23.44 -42.57
CA PHE A 13 29.64 -23.29 -41.27
C PHE A 13 29.06 -22.13 -40.46
N VAL A 14 28.79 -20.99 -41.10
CA VAL A 14 28.16 -19.82 -40.45
C VAL A 14 26.72 -20.16 -40.05
N ARG A 15 25.98 -20.85 -40.94
CA ARG A 15 24.61 -21.29 -40.65
C ARG A 15 24.53 -22.24 -39.43
N ARG A 16 25.49 -23.16 -39.27
CA ARG A 16 25.54 -24.07 -38.10
C ARG A 16 25.82 -23.32 -36.79
N HIS A 17 26.71 -22.33 -36.80
CA HIS A 17 27.01 -21.54 -35.61
C HIS A 17 25.80 -20.71 -35.14
N TRP A 18 25.06 -20.10 -36.07
CA TRP A 18 23.83 -19.37 -35.75
C TRP A 18 22.73 -20.28 -35.17
N ILE A 19 22.62 -21.50 -35.69
CA ILE A 19 21.68 -22.50 -35.14
C ILE A 19 22.08 -22.85 -33.70
N VAL A 20 23.36 -23.16 -33.45
CA VAL A 20 23.85 -23.51 -32.10
C VAL A 20 23.69 -22.34 -31.12
N ALA A 21 24.03 -21.12 -31.53
CA ALA A 21 23.85 -19.92 -30.71
C ALA A 21 22.37 -19.66 -30.41
N GLY A 22 21.49 -19.81 -31.40
CA GLY A 22 20.04 -19.69 -31.22
C GLY A 22 19.49 -20.73 -30.25
N THR A 23 19.92 -21.99 -30.36
CA THR A 23 19.53 -23.05 -29.43
C THR A 23 20.03 -22.77 -28.01
N GLY A 24 21.28 -22.34 -27.86
CA GLY A 24 21.83 -21.95 -26.55
C GLY A 24 21.04 -20.83 -25.89
N LEU A 25 20.70 -19.79 -26.65
CA LEU A 25 19.89 -18.67 -26.15
C LEU A 25 18.49 -19.13 -25.74
N ALA A 26 17.85 -20.00 -26.53
CA ALA A 26 16.53 -20.54 -26.22
C ALA A 26 16.54 -21.36 -24.91
N VAL A 27 17.57 -22.18 -24.68
CA VAL A 27 17.73 -22.95 -23.44
C VAL A 27 17.90 -22.02 -22.24
N VAL A 28 18.72 -20.97 -22.36
CA VAL A 28 18.89 -19.99 -21.27
C VAL A 28 17.59 -19.24 -20.99
N ALA A 29 16.86 -18.82 -22.02
CA ALA A 29 15.57 -18.14 -21.86
C ALA A 29 14.54 -19.03 -21.14
N LEU A 30 14.46 -20.31 -21.50
CA LEU A 30 13.61 -21.29 -20.83
C LEU A 30 14.01 -21.53 -19.38
N ALA A 31 15.31 -21.62 -19.10
CA ALA A 31 15.81 -21.79 -17.73
C ALA A 31 15.46 -20.57 -16.85
N VAL A 32 15.65 -19.35 -17.37
CA VAL A 32 15.29 -18.11 -16.65
C VAL A 32 13.79 -18.02 -16.44
N PHE A 33 12.99 -18.31 -17.47
CA PHE A 33 11.52 -18.30 -17.38
C PHE A 33 11.03 -19.34 -16.37
N GLY A 34 11.52 -20.58 -16.47
CA GLY A 34 11.19 -21.66 -15.54
C GLY A 34 11.58 -21.31 -14.11
N TRP A 35 12.76 -20.71 -13.90
CA TRP A 35 13.19 -20.23 -12.58
C TRP A 35 12.26 -19.16 -12.02
N ARG A 36 11.89 -18.13 -12.80
CA ARG A 36 10.95 -17.09 -12.35
C ARG A 36 9.55 -17.63 -12.08
N TRP A 37 9.08 -18.55 -12.90
CA TRP A 37 7.79 -19.20 -12.68
C TRP A 37 7.79 -20.03 -11.39
N TRP A 38 8.86 -20.80 -11.15
CA TRP A 38 9.00 -21.64 -9.95
C TRP A 38 9.16 -20.83 -8.66
N THR A 39 9.86 -19.70 -8.72
CA THR A 39 10.17 -18.90 -7.51
C THR A 39 9.12 -17.83 -7.20
N VAL A 40 8.42 -17.32 -8.21
CA VAL A 40 7.50 -16.19 -8.05
C VAL A 40 6.15 -16.46 -8.69
N GLY A 41 6.13 -16.76 -9.99
CA GLY A 41 4.89 -16.76 -10.78
C GLY A 41 3.82 -17.71 -10.26
N ARG A 42 4.21 -18.90 -9.79
CA ARG A 42 3.28 -19.91 -9.25
C ARG A 42 2.58 -19.54 -7.93
N PHE A 43 2.98 -18.43 -7.30
CA PHE A 43 2.43 -17.98 -6.01
C PHE A 43 1.61 -16.68 -6.13
N ILE A 44 1.48 -16.13 -7.34
CA ILE A 44 0.65 -14.95 -7.57
C ILE A 44 -0.79 -15.44 -7.77
N GLU A 45 -1.62 -15.22 -6.75
CA GLU A 45 -3.05 -15.44 -6.81
C GLU A 45 -3.75 -14.14 -7.23
N SER A 46 -4.64 -14.22 -8.21
CA SER A 46 -5.46 -13.09 -8.65
C SER A 46 -6.91 -13.44 -8.32
N THR A 47 -7.50 -12.70 -7.40
CA THR A 47 -8.90 -12.85 -7.05
C THR A 47 -9.56 -11.50 -6.94
N ASP A 48 -10.82 -11.43 -7.37
CA ASP A 48 -11.66 -10.27 -7.15
C ASP A 48 -12.26 -10.27 -5.72
N ASP A 49 -12.16 -11.41 -5.02
CA ASP A 49 -12.67 -11.60 -3.67
C ASP A 49 -11.58 -11.40 -2.62
N ALA A 50 -11.16 -10.15 -2.42
CA ALA A 50 -10.22 -9.75 -1.39
C ALA A 50 -10.85 -8.71 -0.46
N TYR A 51 -11.01 -9.08 0.83
CA TYR A 51 -11.61 -8.21 1.84
C TYR A 51 -10.62 -7.92 2.97
N VAL A 52 -10.53 -6.65 3.38
CA VAL A 52 -9.74 -6.23 4.54
C VAL A 52 -10.60 -6.38 5.79
N ARG A 53 -10.10 -7.13 6.78
CA ARG A 53 -10.70 -7.17 8.12
C ARG A 53 -9.97 -6.18 9.02
N ALA A 54 -10.72 -5.26 9.62
CA ALA A 54 -10.22 -4.31 10.60
C ALA A 54 -11.11 -4.32 11.84
N ASP A 55 -10.52 -4.12 13.01
CA ASP A 55 -11.26 -3.90 14.23
C ASP A 55 -11.72 -2.44 14.28
N VAL A 56 -13.03 -2.22 14.21
CA VAL A 56 -13.63 -0.88 14.21
C VAL A 56 -14.36 -0.66 15.52
N VAL A 57 -14.03 0.43 16.20
CA VAL A 57 -14.70 0.86 17.44
C VAL A 57 -15.21 2.29 17.29
N THR A 58 -16.44 2.53 17.73
CA THR A 58 -17.01 3.87 17.76
C THR A 58 -16.51 4.63 18.99
N VAL A 59 -15.98 5.82 18.79
CA VAL A 59 -15.54 6.71 19.87
C VAL A 59 -16.58 7.82 20.06
N SER A 60 -17.02 8.03 21.30
CA SER A 60 -17.96 9.10 21.66
C SER A 60 -17.49 9.84 22.90
N SER A 61 -17.95 11.09 23.04
CA SER A 61 -17.75 11.84 24.27
C SER A 61 -18.62 11.28 25.39
N ARG A 62 -18.09 11.29 26.62
CA ARG A 62 -18.86 10.90 27.82
C ARG A 62 -19.91 11.96 28.22
N VAL A 63 -19.74 13.18 27.72
CA VAL A 63 -20.61 14.32 28.02
C VAL A 63 -21.20 14.87 26.73
N ALA A 64 -22.39 15.45 26.82
CA ALA A 64 -23.07 16.07 25.69
C ALA A 64 -22.55 17.49 25.46
N GLY A 65 -22.18 17.85 24.24
CA GLY A 65 -21.73 19.20 23.94
C GLY A 65 -21.61 19.42 22.43
N TYR A 66 -21.47 20.69 22.05
CA TYR A 66 -21.23 21.04 20.65
C TYR A 66 -19.76 20.83 20.30
N VAL A 67 -19.47 20.33 19.10
CA VAL A 67 -18.09 20.18 18.62
C VAL A 67 -17.54 21.56 18.26
N ALA A 68 -16.50 21.99 18.95
CA ALA A 68 -15.79 23.23 18.65
C ALA A 68 -14.75 23.05 17.55
N ARG A 69 -14.06 21.89 17.52
CA ARG A 69 -13.03 21.59 16.53
C ARG A 69 -12.86 20.08 16.34
N VAL A 70 -12.63 19.66 15.09
CA VAL A 70 -12.09 18.35 14.75
C VAL A 70 -10.59 18.50 14.53
N ALA A 71 -9.79 17.65 15.17
CA ALA A 71 -8.33 17.77 15.22
C ALA A 71 -7.59 16.72 14.37
N VAL A 72 -8.34 15.94 13.59
CA VAL A 72 -7.83 14.86 12.74
C VAL A 72 -8.47 14.93 11.35
N ASP A 73 -7.73 14.45 10.35
CA ASP A 73 -8.18 14.28 8.97
C ASP A 73 -8.54 12.81 8.66
N ASP A 74 -9.17 12.60 7.50
CA ASP A 74 -9.57 11.27 7.04
C ASP A 74 -8.38 10.32 6.90
N ASN A 75 -8.54 9.10 7.41
CA ASN A 75 -7.52 8.03 7.40
C ASN A 75 -6.19 8.40 8.09
N GLN A 76 -6.18 9.46 8.91
CA GLN A 76 -4.99 9.85 9.64
C GLN A 76 -4.64 8.79 10.72
N PRO A 77 -3.38 8.32 10.78
CA PRO A 77 -2.95 7.44 11.86
C PRO A 77 -2.87 8.22 13.18
N VAL A 78 -3.54 7.71 14.21
CA VAL A 78 -3.60 8.30 15.55
C VAL A 78 -3.06 7.33 16.60
N ARG A 79 -2.60 7.87 17.73
CA ARG A 79 -2.12 7.11 18.89
C ARG A 79 -3.04 7.33 20.08
N ARG A 80 -2.90 6.43 21.07
CA ARG A 80 -3.61 6.58 22.35
C ARG A 80 -3.24 7.92 22.98
N GLY A 81 -4.27 8.69 23.35
CA GLY A 81 -4.13 9.99 24.00
C GLY A 81 -4.24 11.17 23.04
N ASP A 82 -4.24 10.93 21.73
CA ASP A 82 -4.41 11.99 20.74
C ASP A 82 -5.84 12.56 20.81
N VAL A 83 -5.94 13.89 20.71
CA VAL A 83 -7.22 14.59 20.69
C VAL A 83 -7.84 14.43 19.30
N LEU A 84 -9.01 13.79 19.23
CA LEU A 84 -9.74 13.61 17.97
C LEU A 84 -10.67 14.79 17.68
N ALA A 85 -11.36 15.27 18.70
CA ALA A 85 -12.24 16.43 18.64
C ALA A 85 -12.30 17.14 20.00
N THR A 86 -12.56 18.44 19.98
CA THR A 86 -12.75 19.26 21.18
C THR A 86 -14.20 19.75 21.23
N LEU A 87 -14.83 19.63 22.39
CA LEU A 87 -16.17 20.17 22.64
C LEU A 87 -16.07 21.62 23.14
N ASP A 88 -17.10 22.42 22.88
CA ASP A 88 -17.27 23.73 23.47
C ASP A 88 -17.44 23.61 25.00
N ASP A 89 -16.56 24.26 25.76
CA ASP A 89 -16.46 24.13 27.21
C ASP A 89 -17.13 25.28 27.97
N ARG A 90 -17.71 26.29 27.31
CA ARG A 90 -18.21 27.53 27.96
C ARG A 90 -19.22 27.26 29.07
N ASP A 91 -20.23 26.45 28.79
CA ASP A 91 -21.27 26.09 29.79
C ASP A 91 -20.69 25.25 30.93
N TYR A 92 -19.70 24.41 30.63
CA TYR A 92 -19.03 23.58 31.63
C TYR A 92 -18.13 24.43 32.54
N ARG A 93 -17.44 25.43 31.99
CA ARG A 93 -16.62 26.37 32.76
C ARG A 93 -17.47 27.24 33.67
N ALA A 94 -18.57 27.79 33.17
CA ALA A 94 -19.48 28.59 33.99
C ALA A 94 -19.98 27.80 35.22
N LYS A 95 -20.45 26.57 35.01
CA LYS A 95 -20.90 25.69 36.11
C LYS A 95 -19.79 25.34 37.09
N LEU A 96 -18.56 25.14 36.59
CA LEU A 96 -17.40 24.87 37.43
C LEU A 96 -17.06 26.08 38.30
N ASP A 97 -17.11 27.28 37.74
CA ASP A 97 -16.80 28.51 38.46
C ASP A 97 -17.89 28.83 39.49
N ASP A 98 -19.17 28.61 39.18
CA ASP A 98 -20.28 28.71 40.14
C ASP A 98 -20.08 27.75 41.33
N ALA A 99 -19.72 26.49 41.06
CA ALA A 99 -19.48 25.49 42.09
C ALA A 99 -18.28 25.85 42.98
N ARG A 100 -17.22 26.41 42.39
CA ARG A 100 -16.04 26.89 43.14
C ARG A 100 -16.39 28.08 44.03
N ALA A 101 -17.19 29.02 43.54
CA ALA A 101 -17.65 30.15 44.33
C ALA A 101 -18.50 29.70 45.53
N ALA A 102 -19.39 28.72 45.33
CA ALA A 102 -20.19 28.14 46.40
C ALA A 102 -19.33 27.46 47.49
N VAL A 103 -18.28 26.74 47.10
CA VAL A 103 -17.33 26.12 48.05
C VAL A 103 -16.55 27.21 48.82
N ALA A 104 -16.03 28.22 48.12
CA ALA A 104 -15.28 29.30 48.75
C ALA A 104 -16.11 30.11 49.75
N ALA A 105 -17.40 30.29 49.49
CA ALA A 105 -18.32 30.95 50.40
C ALA A 105 -18.65 30.12 51.65
N ALA A 106 -18.54 28.79 51.57
CA ALA A 106 -18.78 27.89 52.70
C ALA A 106 -17.53 27.70 53.58
N ASP A 107 -16.34 27.82 52.99
CA ASP A 107 -15.05 27.72 53.69
C ASP A 107 -14.61 29.05 54.36
N ALA A 108 -15.34 30.15 54.10
CA ALA A 108 -15.10 31.48 54.66
C ALA A 108 -15.84 31.68 55.99
#